data_AF-A0A914H2A4-F1
#
_entry.id   AF-A0A914H2A4-F1
#
_cell.length_a   1.000
_cell.length_b   1.000
_cell.length_c   1.000
_cell.angle_alpha   90.00
_cell.angle_beta   90.00
_cell.angle_gamma   90.00
#
_symmetry.space_group_name_H-M   'P 1'
#
loop_
_entity.id
_entity.type
_entity.pdbx_description
1 polymer ?
#
loop_
_entity_poly.entity_id
_entity_poly.type
_entity_poly.pdbx_seq_one_letter_code
_entity_poly.pdbx_strand_id
1 'polypeptide(L)'
;MLNKHLYPTIWHFINVLRAEQKSRDADFARFVMGEEPPKKAEKFRRADAQILRLVERYDPLNIVEMLRGISRCYVMDPEAEA
;
A
#
# COMPACT_ATOMS: atom_id res chain seq x y z
N MET A 1 10.55 13.19 23.90
CA MET A 1 11.87 13.34 23.23
C MET A 1 11.98 12.18 22.23
N LEU A 2 12.08 12.30 20.92
CA LEU A 2 12.42 13.35 19.96
C LEU A 2 11.27 13.56 18.95
N ASN A 3 10.95 14.82 18.65
CA ASN A 3 10.16 15.19 17.48
C ASN A 3 11.04 15.00 16.24
N LYS A 4 11.03 13.80 15.67
CA LYS A 4 11.76 13.49 14.43
C LYS A 4 10.86 13.90 13.28
N HIS A 5 10.99 15.13 12.80
CA HIS A 5 10.53 15.47 11.45
C HIS A 5 11.18 14.46 10.51
N LEU A 6 10.36 13.49 10.11
CA LEU A 6 10.80 12.33 9.38
C LEU A 6 10.99 12.78 7.94
N TYR A 7 12.21 13.20 7.60
CA TYR A 7 12.56 13.26 6.19
C TYR A 7 12.30 11.87 5.60
N PRO A 8 11.40 11.74 4.61
CA PRO A 8 11.09 10.45 4.01
C PRO A 8 12.35 9.95 3.31
N THR A 9 13.08 9.08 4.01
CA THR A 9 14.26 8.40 3.45
C THR A 9 13.84 7.05 2.88
N ILE A 10 14.66 6.51 1.98
CA ILE A 10 14.51 5.13 1.48
C ILE A 10 14.41 4.13 2.65
N TRP A 11 15.15 4.35 3.73
CA TRP A 11 15.07 3.52 4.94
C TRP A 11 13.72 3.59 5.63
N HIS A 12 13.13 4.79 5.74
CA HIS A 12 11.79 4.93 6.28
C HIS A 12 10.77 4.19 5.42
N PHE A 13 10.85 4.34 4.10
CA PHE A 13 9.99 3.64 3.15
C PHE A 13 10.08 2.12 3.30
N ILE A 14 11.29 1.56 3.35
CA ILE A 14 11.51 0.12 3.56
C ILE A 14 10.91 -0.36 4.89
N ASN A 15 11.06 0.42 5.96
CA ASN A 15 10.50 0.06 7.27
C ASN A 15 8.97 0.07 7.27
N VAL A 16 8.34 1.03 6.60
CA VAL A 16 6.89 1.06 6.42
C VAL A 16 6.42 -0.14 5.60
N LEU A 17 7.10 -0.45 4.48
CA LEU A 17 6.76 -1.64 3.69
C LEU A 17 6.84 -2.94 4.49
N ARG A 18 7.87 -3.11 5.33
CA ARG A 18 7.99 -4.28 6.21
C ARG A 18 6.85 -4.37 7.22
N ALA A 19 6.43 -3.23 7.79
CA ALA A 19 5.31 -3.20 8.74
C ALA A 19 3.99 -3.57 8.04
N GLU A 20 3.75 -3.03 6.85
CA GLU A 20 2.58 -3.37 6.03
C GLU A 20 2.57 -4.86 5.67
N GLN A 21 3.69 -5.40 5.20
CA GLN A 21 3.81 -6.82 4.87
C GLN A 21 3.47 -7.69 6.08
N LYS A 22 4.04 -7.41 7.26
CA LYS A 22 3.72 -8.16 8.48
C LYS A 22 2.23 -8.11 8.83
N SER A 23 1.58 -6.96 8.66
CA SER A 23 0.14 -6.83 8.89
C SER A 23 -0.68 -7.68 7.89
N ARG A 24 -0.31 -7.65 6.60
CA ARG A 24 -0.98 -8.45 5.57
C ARG A 24 -0.81 -9.95 5.82
N ASP A 25 0.39 -10.38 6.22
CA ASP A 25 0.67 -11.79 6.55
C ASP A 25 -0.18 -12.28 7.73
N ALA A 26 -0.38 -11.43 8.76
CA ALA A 26 -1.26 -11.75 9.88
C ALA A 26 -2.73 -11.85 9.48
N ASP A 27 -3.22 -10.95 8.62
CA ASP A 27 -4.57 -11.01 8.06
C ASP A 27 -4.77 -12.28 7.22
N PHE A 28 -3.77 -12.66 6.43
CA PHE A 28 -3.79 -13.88 5.63
C PHE A 28 -3.81 -15.13 6.52
N ALA A 29 -3.00 -15.17 7.59
CA ALA A 29 -3.01 -16.28 8.53
C ALA A 29 -4.40 -16.46 9.19
N ARG A 30 -5.04 -15.36 9.62
CA ARG A 30 -6.42 -15.37 10.13
C ARG A 30 -7.42 -15.91 9.12
N PHE A 31 -7.31 -15.46 7.86
CA PHE A 31 -8.13 -15.99 6.77
C PHE A 31 -7.97 -17.50 6.56
N VAL A 32 -6.72 -18.00 6.59
CA VAL A 32 -6.44 -19.45 6.49
C VAL A 32 -7.04 -20.24 7.66
N MET A 33 -7.15 -19.63 8.84
CA MET A 33 -7.82 -20.20 10.01
C MET A 33 -9.36 -20.16 9.93
N GLY A 34 -9.93 -19.60 8.85
CA GLY A 34 -11.37 -19.48 8.65
C GLY A 34 -11.99 -18.22 9.24
N GLU A 35 -11.19 -17.27 9.73
CA GLU A 35 -11.69 -15.96 10.17
C GLU A 35 -12.00 -15.08 8.96
N GLU A 36 -13.08 -14.29 9.04
CA GLU A 36 -13.35 -13.30 8.01
C GLU A 36 -12.31 -12.17 8.05
N PRO A 37 -11.76 -11.76 6.89
CA PRO A 37 -10.82 -10.65 6.84
C PRO A 37 -11.53 -9.35 7.25
N PRO A 38 -10.80 -8.42 7.88
CA PRO A 38 -11.38 -7.14 8.27
C PRO A 38 -11.93 -6.40 7.05
N LYS A 39 -13.14 -5.82 7.18
CA LYS A 39 -13.80 -5.09 6.09
C LYS A 39 -12.97 -3.87 5.70
N LYS A 40 -12.36 -3.93 4.51
CA LYS A 40 -11.59 -2.83 3.92
C LYS A 40 -12.54 -1.85 3.23
N ALA A 41 -12.41 -0.56 3.54
CA ALA A 41 -13.21 0.48 2.91
C ALA A 41 -13.05 0.44 1.38
N GLU A 42 -14.12 0.73 0.64
CA GLU A 42 -14.15 0.69 -0.83
C GLU A 42 -12.98 1.47 -1.45
N LYS A 43 -12.66 2.65 -0.90
CA LYS A 43 -11.55 3.49 -1.36
C LYS A 43 -10.22 2.74 -1.41
N PHE A 44 -9.93 1.96 -0.37
CA PHE A 44 -8.69 1.19 -0.31
C PHE A 44 -8.75 -0.08 -1.15
N ARG A 45 -9.92 -0.71 -1.33
CA ARG A 45 -10.08 -1.84 -2.26
C ARG A 45 -9.84 -1.42 -3.71
N ARG A 46 -10.31 -0.22 -4.09
CA ARG A 46 -10.08 0.34 -5.43
C ARG A 46 -8.60 0.64 -5.68
N ALA A 47 -7.90 1.19 -4.68
CA ALA A 47 -6.47 1.43 -4.74
C ALA A 47 -5.68 0.12 -4.88
N ASP A 48 -6.02 -0.91 -4.08
CA ASP A 48 -5.40 -2.24 -4.19
C ASP A 48 -5.54 -2.82 -5.59
N ALA A 49 -6.74 -2.75 -6.18
CA ALA A 49 -6.99 -3.26 -7.53
C ALA A 49 -6.19 -2.49 -8.61
N GLN A 50 -5.94 -1.19 -8.41
CA GLN A 50 -5.08 -0.42 -9.31
C GLN A 50 -3.62 -0.81 -9.17
N ILE A 51 -3.12 -0.94 -7.93
CA ILE A 51 -1.76 -1.39 -7.63
C ILE A 51 -1.53 -2.78 -8.24
N LEU A 52 -2.47 -3.72 -8.04
CA LEU A 52 -2.36 -5.08 -8.59
C LEU A 52 -2.24 -5.06 -10.11
N ARG A 53 -3.08 -4.30 -10.82
CA ARG A 53 -3.00 -4.16 -12.29
C ARG A 53 -1.67 -3.59 -12.77
N LEU A 54 -1.07 -2.68 -12.01
CA LEU A 54 0.24 -2.10 -12.35
C LEU A 54 1.35 -3.12 -12.15
N VAL A 55 1.29 -3.90 -11.07
CA VAL A 55 2.27 -4.96 -10.76
C VAL A 55 2.16 -6.13 -11.73
N GLU A 56 0.95 -6.56 -12.11
CA GLU A 56 0.72 -7.64 -13.08
C GLU A 56 1.24 -7.28 -14.48
N ARG A 57 1.28 -5.99 -14.81
CA ARG A 57 1.81 -5.46 -16.09
C ARG A 57 3.26 -5.00 -15.98
N TYR A 58 3.96 -5.40 -14.92
CA TYR A 58 5.32 -4.97 -14.68
C TYR A 58 6.24 -5.38 -15.83
N ASP A 59 6.81 -4.37 -16.47
CA ASP A 59 7.92 -4.49 -17.39
C ASP A 59 9.17 -3.90 -16.71
N PRO A 60 10.23 -4.71 -16.50
CA PRO A 60 11.48 -4.26 -15.89
C PRO A 60 12.12 -3.05 -16.57
N LEU A 61 11.84 -2.81 -17.86
CA LEU A 61 12.34 -1.65 -18.60
C LEU A 61 11.55 -0.36 -18.32
N ASN A 62 10.41 -0.44 -17.62
CA ASN A 62 9.46 0.67 -17.41
C ASN A 62 9.14 0.94 -15.93
N ILE A 63 10.08 0.62 -15.02
CA ILE A 63 9.91 0.75 -13.56
C ILE A 63 9.46 2.15 -13.09
N VAL A 64 9.88 3.22 -13.78
CA VAL A 64 9.50 4.60 -13.45
C VAL A 64 8.00 4.85 -13.67
N GLU A 65 7.42 4.32 -14.74
CA GLU A 65 5.99 4.45 -15.02
C GLU A 65 5.14 3.65 -14.04
N MET A 66 5.62 2.48 -13.61
CA MET A 66 4.99 1.73 -12.53
C MET A 66 4.99 2.54 -11.23
N LEU A 67 6.13 3.12 -10.83
CA LEU A 67 6.22 3.94 -9.61
C LEU A 67 5.32 5.19 -9.67
N ARG A 68 5.17 5.80 -10.86
CA ARG A 68 4.21 6.90 -11.10
C ARG A 68 2.75 6.44 -10.99
N GLY A 69 2.43 5.26 -11.51
CA GLY A 69 1.10 4.68 -11.35
C GLY A 69 0.77 4.39 -9.88
N ILE A 70 1.73 3.83 -9.14
CA ILE A 70 1.61 3.57 -7.70
C ILE A 70 1.40 4.88 -6.95
N SER A 71 2.19 5.93 -7.21
CA SER A 71 2.04 7.21 -6.51
C SER A 71 0.66 7.85 -6.72
N ARG A 72 0.06 7.71 -7.90
CA ARG A 72 -1.31 8.17 -8.17
C ARG A 72 -2.38 7.39 -7.39
N CYS A 73 -2.11 6.15 -6.99
CA CYS A 73 -2.99 5.42 -6.10
C CYS A 73 -2.96 6.00 -4.66
N TYR A 74 -1.93 6.80 -4.33
CA TYR A 74 -1.74 7.45 -3.03
C TYR A 74 -2.07 8.95 -3.01
N VAL A 75 -2.14 9.62 -4.17
CA VAL A 75 -2.72 10.98 -4.27
C VAL A 75 -4.24 10.83 -4.09
N MET A 76 -4.61 10.58 -2.84
CA MET A 76 -5.96 10.46 -2.34
C MET A 76 -6.57 11.86 -2.38
N ASP A 77 -7.70 11.99 -3.05
CA ASP A 77 -8.47 13.22 -3.08
C ASP A 77 -8.83 13.63 -1.64
N PRO A 78 -8.36 14.78 -1.12
CA PRO A 78 -8.65 15.21 0.25
C PRO A 78 -10.15 15.49 0.48
N GLU A 79 -10.95 15.54 -0.58
CA GLU A 79 -12.39 15.83 -0.52
C GLU A 79 -13.28 14.59 -0.32
N ALA A 80 -12.72 13.37 -0.35
CA ALA A 80 -13.49 12.13 -0.14
C ALA A 80 -13.84 11.84 1.34
N GLU A 81 -13.60 12.79 2.24
CA GLU A 81 -14.00 12.77 3.66
C GLU A 81 -15.07 13.83 4.01
N ALA A 82 -15.68 14.47 3.02
CA ALA A 82 -16.87 15.32 3.18
C ALA A 82 -18.18 14.54 2.91
#